data_AF-A0A0R3PQ72-F1
#
_entry.id   AF-A0A0R3PQ72-F1
#
_cell.length_a   1.000
_cell.length_b   1.000
_cell.length_c   1.000
_cell.angle_alpha   90.00
_cell.angle_beta   90.00
_cell.angle_gamma   90.00
#
_symmetry.space_group_name_H-M   'P 1'
#
loop_
_entity.id
_entity.type
_entity.pdbx_description
1 polymer ?
#
loop_
_entity_poly.entity_id
_entity_poly.type
_entity_poly.pdbx_seq_one_letter_code
_entity_poly.pdbx_strand_id
1 'polypeptide(L)' 'MTDFLKKSSSGYLSGIDLTFVDLILAEHVYSMRTVFPEYTQEHYEKVTSVPALKKWLDERPHTAV' A
#
# COMPACT_ATOMS: atom_id res chain seq x y z
N MET A 1 -7.23 -10.45 5.32
CA MET A 1 -6.74 -9.05 5.32
C MET A 1 -7.82 -8.05 5.72
N THR A 2 -9.02 -8.19 5.18
CA THR A 2 -10.13 -7.24 5.41
C THR A 2 -10.57 -7.14 6.87
N ASP A 3 -10.50 -8.19 7.69
CA ASP A 3 -10.97 -8.11 9.09
C ASP A 3 -10.11 -7.17 9.96
N PHE A 4 -8.80 -7.08 9.71
CA PHE A 4 -7.93 -6.15 10.43
C PHE A 4 -8.19 -4.71 9.98
N LEU A 5 -8.29 -4.48 8.67
CA LEU A 5 -8.61 -3.16 8.12
C LEU A 5 -10.03 -2.69 8.51
N LYS A 6 -11.02 -3.60 8.55
CA LYS A 6 -12.38 -3.30 8.99
C LYS A 6 -12.46 -2.97 10.47
N LYS A 7 -11.61 -3.59 11.31
CA LYS A 7 -11.49 -3.25 12.74
C LYS A 7 -10.67 -1.99 12.98
N SER A 8 -9.84 -1.61 12.02
CA SER A 8 -9.00 -0.43 12.09
C SER A 8 -9.79 0.81 11.67
N SER A 9 -10.01 1.73 12.60
CA SER A 9 -10.60 3.04 12.30
C SER A 9 -9.63 3.99 11.60
N SER A 10 -8.32 3.68 11.62
CA SER A 10 -7.29 4.53 11.02
C SER A 10 -7.10 4.26 9.54
N GLY A 11 -7.48 3.08 9.06
CA GLY A 11 -7.19 2.61 7.70
C GLY A 11 -5.77 2.06 7.52
N TYR A 12 -4.99 1.91 8.60
CA TYR A 12 -3.74 1.15 8.64
C TYR A 12 -3.95 -0.22 9.29
N LEU A 13 -3.08 -1.18 9.00
CA LEU A 13 -3.20 -2.56 9.48
C LEU A 13 -3.00 -2.71 10.99
N SER A 14 -2.22 -1.83 11.61
CA SER A 14 -1.93 -1.88 13.04
C SER A 14 -1.90 -0.48 13.65
N GLY A 15 -2.79 -0.24 14.62
CA GLY A 15 -2.84 1.04 15.34
C GLY A 15 -3.33 2.20 14.47
N ILE A 16 -2.84 3.40 14.80
CA ILE A 16 -3.28 4.66 14.18
C ILE A 16 -2.33 5.21 13.12
N ASP A 17 -1.09 4.70 13.10
CA ASP A 17 0.01 5.22 12.29
C ASP A 17 0.46 4.20 11.23
N LEU A 18 1.18 4.71 10.24
CA LEU A 18 1.81 3.88 9.21
C LEU A 18 2.86 2.96 9.84
N THR A 19 2.76 1.67 9.56
CA THR A 19 3.76 0.68 9.97
C THR A 19 4.43 0.03 8.76
N PHE A 20 5.56 -0.66 8.98
CA PHE A 20 6.25 -1.36 7.90
C PHE A 20 5.38 -2.46 7.24
N VAL A 21 4.40 -3.00 7.97
CA VAL A 21 3.47 -4.01 7.44
C VAL A 21 2.55 -3.41 6.37
N ASP A 22 2.15 -2.15 6.55
CA ASP A 22 1.38 -1.41 5.56
C ASP A 22 2.17 -1.23 4.26
N LEU A 23 3.49 -1.00 4.36
CA LEU A 23 4.38 -0.88 3.20
C LEU A 23 4.51 -2.22 2.45
N ILE A 24 4.67 -3.34 3.17
CA ILE A 24 4.76 -4.67 2.56
C ILE A 24 3.46 -4.99 1.79
N LEU A 25 2.30 -4.70 2.39
CA LEU A 25 1.03 -4.94 1.72
C LEU A 25 0.87 -4.03 0.50
N ALA A 26 1.21 -2.75 0.61
CA ALA A 26 1.13 -1.82 -0.51
C ALA A 26 2.05 -2.25 -1.68
N GLU A 27 3.27 -2.70 -1.40
CA GLU A 27 4.17 -3.21 -2.44
C GLU A 27 3.64 -4.48 -3.08
N HIS A 28 3.09 -5.41 -2.30
CA HIS A 28 2.46 -6.61 -2.85
C HIS A 28 1.28 -6.27 -3.79
N VAL A 29 0.44 -5.32 -3.39
CA VAL A 29 -0.66 -4.82 -4.25
C VAL A 29 -0.13 -4.21 -5.53
N TYR A 30 0.95 -3.41 -5.45
CA TYR A 30 1.60 -2.85 -6.63
C TYR A 30 2.05 -3.94 -7.61
N SER A 31 2.77 -4.95 -7.12
CA SER A 31 3.24 -6.07 -7.94
C SER A 31 2.09 -6.89 -8.52
N MET A 32 1.00 -7.08 -7.77
CA MET A 32 -0.18 -7.79 -8.29
C MET A 32 -0.85 -7.00 -9.43
N ARG A 33 -0.84 -5.66 -9.37
CA ARG A 33 -1.43 -4.80 -10.41
C ARG A 33 -0.67 -4.83 -11.73
N THR A 34 0.60 -5.23 -11.75
CA THR A 34 1.33 -5.40 -13.02
C THR A 34 0.83 -6.61 -13.81
N VAL A 35 0.29 -7.61 -13.11
CA VAL A 35 -0.28 -8.83 -13.70
C VAL A 35 -1.81 -8.72 -13.87
N PHE A 36 -2.49 -8.12 -12.90
CA PHE A 36 -3.95 -7.96 -12.85
C PHE A 36 -4.31 -6.47 -12.62
N PRO A 37 -4.41 -5.66 -13.69
CA PRO A 37 -4.60 -4.21 -13.59
C PRO A 37 -5.86 -3.78 -12.82
N GLU A 38 -6.89 -4.62 -12.81
CA GLU A 38 -8.15 -4.41 -12.08
C GLU A 38 -8.05 -4.65 -10.57
N TYR A 39 -6.90 -5.10 -10.05
CA TYR A 39 -6.70 -5.32 -8.63
C TYR A 39 -6.64 -3.98 -7.87
N THR A 40 -7.75 -3.58 -7.25
CA THR A 40 -7.88 -2.34 -6.49
C THR A 40 -8.01 -2.59 -4.99
N GLN A 41 -7.35 -1.76 -4.19
CA GLN A 41 -7.41 -1.84 -2.73
C GLN A 41 -7.23 -0.44 -2.10
N GLU A 42 -8.24 0.04 -1.39
CA GLU A 42 -8.26 1.39 -0.77
C GLU A 42 -7.07 1.62 0.19
N HIS A 43 -6.61 0.56 0.87
CA HIS A 43 -5.41 0.62 1.72
C HIS A 43 -4.16 1.01 0.93
N TYR A 44 -3.99 0.50 -0.29
CA TYR A 44 -2.86 0.86 -1.15
C TYR A 44 -2.86 2.35 -1.49
N GLU A 45 -4.01 2.90 -1.86
CA GLU A 45 -4.14 4.33 -2.18
C GLU A 45 -3.82 5.20 -0.96
N LYS A 46 -4.30 4.81 0.23
CA LYS A 46 -3.98 5.50 1.48
C LYS A 46 -2.47 5.48 1.78
N VAL A 47 -1.84 4.31 1.74
CA VAL A 47 -0.41 4.17 2.05
C VAL A 47 0.45 4.95 1.05
N THR A 48 0.16 4.82 -0.25
CA THR A 48 0.91 5.50 -1.32
C THR A 48 0.64 7.00 -1.41
N SER A 49 -0.36 7.53 -0.70
CA SER A 49 -0.59 8.97 -0.58
C SER A 49 0.40 9.68 0.37
N VAL A 50 1.13 8.94 1.20
CA VAL A 50 2.11 9.49 2.14
C VAL A 50 3.20 10.24 1.37
N PRO A 51 3.45 11.54 1.61
CA PRO A 51 4.29 12.37 0.73
C PRO A 51 5.70 11.83 0.49
N ALA A 52 6.35 11.31 1.54
CA ALA A 52 7.68 10.72 1.44
C ALA A 52 7.68 9.43 0.61
N LEU A 53 6.65 8.58 0.78
CA LEU A 53 6.53 7.36 0.00
C LEU A 53 6.16 7.65 -1.45
N LYS A 54 5.26 8.61 -1.69
CA LYS A 54 4.90 9.05 -3.04
C LYS A 54 6.13 9.54 -3.80
N LYS A 55 6.92 10.41 -3.17
CA LYS A 55 8.19 10.89 -3.75
C LYS A 55 9.12 9.71 -4.09
N TRP A 56 9.26 8.74 -3.18
CA TRP A 56 10.05 7.54 -3.45
C TRP A 56 9.52 6.71 -4.62
N LEU A 57 8.20 6.52 -4.71
CA LEU A 57 7.58 5.78 -5.82
C LEU A 57 7.79 6.46 -7.18
N ASP A 58 7.83 7.80 -7.20
CA ASP A 58 8.10 8.59 -8.40
C ASP A 58 9.59 8.54 -8.81
N GLU A 59 10.52 8.42 -7.85
CA GLU A 59 11.97 8.46 -8.07
C GLU A 59 12.64 7.07 -8.16
N ARG A 60 11.98 6.01 -7.67
CA ARG A 60 12.60 4.68 -7.57
C ARG A 60 12.93 4.10 -8.96
N PRO A 61 14.02 3.31 -9.09
CA PRO A 61 14.34 2.64 -10.34
C PRO A 61 13.20 1.73 -10.80
N HIS A 62 12.89 1.76 -12.09
CA HIS A 62 11.97 0.81 -12.70
C HIS A 62 12.67 -0.54 -12.87
N THR A 63 12.29 -1.50 -12.02
CA THR A 63 12.70 -2.90 -12.15
C THR A 63 11.58 -3.71 -12.80
N ALA A 64 11.94 -4.68 -13.64
CA ALA A 64 10.98 -5.69 -14.06
C ALA A 64 10.52 -6.45 -12.81
N VAL A 65 9.20 -6.43 -12.57
CA VAL A 65 8.53 -7.22 -11.53
C VAL A 65 8.23 -8.60 -12.08
#